data_AF-A0A0L0H841-F1
#
_entry.id   AF-A0A0L0H841-F1
#
_cell.length_a   1.000
_cell.length_b   1.000
_cell.length_c   1.000
_cell.angle_alpha   90.00
_cell.angle_beta   90.00
_cell.angle_gamma   90.00
#
_symmetry.space_group_name_H-M   'P 1'
#
loop_
_entity.id
_entity.type
_entity.pdbx_description
1 polymer ?
#
loop_
_entity_poly.entity_id
_entity_poly.type
_entity_poly.pdbx_seq_one_letter_code
_entity_poly.pdbx_strand_id
1 'polypeptide(L)'
;MAPSDDFDLFTHVPIGLVTLWTNWMNGLTSTLSAYTNVPASATFFHSSLTAMSRIASTYLPESMVSTLSSLPHLETSELCMIFVPVACYWIYSTLLYVLSWLQITSVELHRIPTDQKMRPPNRITVRHVIQKVAIQHIIQCIVAYALAVGTRPADMATRPIEHPLLLVAKICVAAVLLDSYQYWMHRWMHTNRFLYRHFHSVHHELTVLYAYGALYNHPLEGFIMDTVGSGVPSLILDMHPWTSTIFFSLATLKTVDDHCGYALPWDPFQRFFRNNAVYHDIHHWGKGRMYNFSQPFFTFWDVWMGTDYEIEMKKKARAKALATPETSTSPRAIKTSTSVKLSVSANAPKRVTVSKPQLSSGLRGDSGQSVHPPSPSNSSSDWSIADSALGSSCEESDASSGASAGMESDADEGVCVRVRFAPDRRREGVCGR
;
A
#
# COMPACT_ATOMS: atom_id res chain seq x y z
N MET A 1 -1.16 16.30 -6.50
CA MET A 1 -2.39 16.75 -7.18
C MET A 1 -2.94 15.57 -7.95
N ALA A 2 -4.00 14.95 -7.44
CA ALA A 2 -4.75 13.92 -8.16
C ALA A 2 -5.71 14.60 -9.15
N PRO A 3 -6.09 13.96 -10.28
CA PRO A 3 -7.06 14.50 -11.23
C PRO A 3 -8.45 14.61 -10.59
N SER A 4 -9.18 15.67 -10.93
CA SER A 4 -10.34 16.22 -10.23
C SER A 4 -11.71 15.58 -10.57
N ASP A 5 -11.76 14.41 -11.20
CA ASP A 5 -12.98 14.05 -11.96
C ASP A 5 -13.82 12.89 -11.39
N ASP A 6 -13.57 12.43 -10.16
CA ASP A 6 -14.41 11.40 -9.50
C ASP A 6 -15.13 11.98 -8.26
N PHE A 7 -16.00 12.97 -8.48
CA PHE A 7 -16.83 13.58 -7.44
C PHE A 7 -18.30 13.17 -7.63
N ASP A 8 -18.81 12.25 -6.79
CA ASP A 8 -20.21 12.30 -6.29
C ASP A 8 -20.67 11.17 -5.36
N LEU A 9 -19.80 10.24 -4.91
CA LEU A 9 -20.32 9.04 -4.22
C LEU A 9 -20.53 9.13 -2.69
N PHE A 10 -19.98 10.09 -1.92
CA PHE A 10 -20.01 9.99 -0.44
C PHE A 10 -19.94 11.33 0.34
N THR A 11 -20.91 12.23 0.17
CA THR A 11 -20.84 13.60 0.73
C THR A 11 -21.36 13.82 2.16
N HIS A 12 -21.67 12.79 2.96
CA HIS A 12 -22.04 13.01 4.36
C HIS A 12 -21.51 11.92 5.29
N VAL A 13 -20.57 12.27 6.20
CA VAL A 13 -20.55 11.96 7.65
C VAL A 13 -19.24 12.49 8.28
N PRO A 14 -19.29 13.42 9.25
CA PRO A 14 -18.26 13.55 10.27
C PRO A 14 -18.83 13.32 11.68
N ILE A 15 -17.96 12.95 12.64
CA ILE A 15 -18.22 12.56 14.06
C ILE A 15 -18.49 11.05 14.26
N GLY A 16 -18.95 10.33 13.24
CA GLY A 16 -19.18 8.88 13.33
C GLY A 16 -17.94 7.99 13.46
N LEU A 17 -16.72 8.47 13.19
CA LEU A 17 -15.56 7.58 12.96
C LEU A 17 -14.91 7.03 14.24
N VAL A 18 -14.83 7.82 15.32
CA VAL A 18 -14.43 7.30 16.64
C VAL A 18 -15.53 6.39 17.19
N THR A 19 -16.79 6.74 16.94
CA THR A 19 -17.94 5.90 17.31
C THR A 19 -17.99 4.62 16.48
N LEU A 20 -17.57 4.63 15.20
CA LEU A 20 -17.47 3.46 14.32
C LEU A 20 -16.31 2.57 14.73
N TRP A 21 -15.15 3.12 15.11
CA TRP A 21 -14.04 2.34 15.65
C TRP A 21 -14.38 1.76 17.02
N THR A 22 -14.97 2.55 17.92
CA THR A 22 -15.42 2.06 19.23
C THR A 22 -16.56 1.07 19.06
N ASN A 23 -17.49 1.26 18.12
CA ASN A 23 -18.56 0.32 17.79
C ASN A 23 -18.06 -0.92 17.07
N TRP A 24 -16.93 -0.85 16.37
CA TRP A 24 -16.27 -1.99 15.74
C TRP A 24 -15.43 -2.78 16.74
N MET A 25 -14.72 -2.14 17.67
CA MET A 25 -14.10 -2.81 18.82
C MET A 25 -15.15 -3.36 19.80
N ASN A 26 -16.26 -2.65 19.99
CA ASN A 26 -17.46 -3.13 20.68
C ASN A 26 -18.16 -4.22 19.86
N GLY A 27 -18.02 -4.20 18.54
CA GLY A 27 -18.49 -5.19 17.59
C GLY A 27 -17.63 -6.46 17.61
N LEU A 28 -16.33 -6.33 17.81
CA LEU A 28 -15.37 -7.41 17.93
C LEU A 28 -15.48 -8.05 19.32
N THR A 29 -15.68 -7.24 20.36
CA THR A 29 -16.09 -7.72 21.69
C THR A 29 -17.53 -8.23 21.70
N SER A 30 -18.44 -7.74 20.86
CA SER A 30 -19.77 -8.33 20.68
C SER A 30 -19.74 -9.58 19.81
N THR A 31 -18.73 -9.75 18.94
CA THR A 31 -18.47 -10.98 18.18
C THR A 31 -17.79 -12.02 19.08
N LEU A 32 -16.91 -11.59 19.99
CA LEU A 32 -16.41 -12.39 21.12
C LEU A 32 -17.52 -12.67 22.16
N SER A 33 -18.50 -11.78 22.32
CA SER A 33 -19.70 -12.01 23.13
C SER A 33 -20.71 -12.89 22.39
N ALA A 34 -20.79 -12.82 21.05
CA ALA A 34 -21.57 -13.70 20.20
C ALA A 34 -20.90 -15.08 20.04
N TYR A 35 -19.58 -15.17 20.25
CA TYR A 35 -18.87 -16.43 20.50
C TYR A 35 -19.42 -17.12 21.76
N THR A 36 -19.96 -16.35 22.72
CA THR A 36 -20.68 -16.88 23.89
C THR A 36 -22.21 -16.90 23.73
N ASN A 37 -22.77 -16.21 22.73
CA ASN A 37 -24.21 -16.12 22.42
C ASN A 37 -24.46 -16.19 20.90
N VAL A 38 -24.37 -17.41 20.36
CA VAL A 38 -24.61 -17.81 18.97
C VAL A 38 -25.91 -17.27 18.31
N PRO A 39 -27.05 -17.01 19.00
CA PRO A 39 -28.30 -16.66 18.32
C PRO A 39 -28.31 -15.31 17.61
N ALA A 40 -27.61 -14.29 18.12
CA ALA A 40 -27.74 -12.92 17.62
C ALA A 40 -26.99 -12.69 16.29
N SER A 41 -25.79 -13.24 16.16
CA SER A 41 -25.00 -13.17 14.91
C SER A 41 -25.61 -14.01 13.80
N ALA A 42 -26.17 -15.18 14.13
CA ALA A 42 -26.91 -16.01 13.19
C ALA A 42 -28.16 -15.29 12.65
N THR A 43 -28.88 -14.54 13.49
CA THR A 43 -30.09 -13.81 13.08
C THR A 43 -29.79 -12.67 12.11
N PHE A 44 -28.71 -11.90 12.36
CA PHE A 44 -28.28 -10.83 11.45
C PHE A 44 -27.84 -11.39 10.09
N PHE A 45 -26.97 -12.41 10.08
CA PHE A 45 -26.52 -13.04 8.84
C PHE A 45 -27.66 -13.70 8.07
N HIS A 46 -28.59 -14.38 8.75
CA HIS A 46 -29.76 -14.97 8.11
C HIS A 46 -30.66 -13.90 7.48
N SER A 47 -30.84 -12.76 8.15
CA SER A 47 -31.61 -11.63 7.62
C SER A 47 -30.93 -11.01 6.39
N SER A 48 -29.60 -10.85 6.41
CA SER A 48 -28.82 -10.35 5.27
C SER A 48 -28.82 -11.30 4.08
N LEU A 49 -28.66 -12.61 4.31
CA LEU A 49 -28.75 -13.64 3.25
C LEU A 49 -30.15 -13.70 2.65
N THR A 50 -31.19 -13.55 3.48
CA THR A 50 -32.58 -13.47 3.00
C THR A 50 -32.80 -12.21 2.17
N ALA A 51 -32.26 -11.06 2.58
CA ALA A 51 -32.32 -9.82 1.81
C ALA A 51 -31.56 -9.95 0.48
N MET A 52 -30.36 -10.54 0.48
CA MET A 52 -29.58 -10.81 -0.73
C MET A 52 -30.28 -11.80 -1.66
N SER A 53 -30.92 -12.84 -1.13
CA SER A 53 -31.73 -13.79 -1.92
C SER A 53 -32.91 -13.09 -2.59
N ARG A 54 -33.60 -12.18 -1.88
CA ARG A 54 -34.69 -11.37 -2.45
C ARG A 54 -34.19 -10.43 -3.55
N ILE A 55 -33.07 -9.74 -3.31
CA ILE A 55 -32.45 -8.88 -4.33
C ILE A 55 -32.01 -9.71 -5.53
N ALA A 56 -31.33 -10.84 -5.32
CA ALA A 56 -30.91 -11.75 -6.39
C ALA A 56 -32.09 -12.24 -7.22
N SER A 57 -33.20 -12.63 -6.59
CA SER A 57 -34.43 -13.03 -7.30
C SER A 57 -35.10 -11.91 -8.10
N THR A 58 -34.76 -10.64 -7.80
CA THR A 58 -35.28 -9.47 -8.52
C THR A 58 -34.46 -9.16 -9.78
N TYR A 59 -33.16 -9.46 -9.77
CA TYR A 59 -32.22 -9.05 -10.82
C TYR A 59 -31.60 -10.21 -11.63
N LEU A 60 -31.74 -11.46 -11.18
CA LEU A 60 -31.17 -12.63 -11.85
C LEU A 60 -32.25 -13.46 -12.56
N PRO A 61 -31.94 -14.07 -13.71
CA PRO A 61 -32.82 -15.04 -14.37
C PRO A 61 -33.16 -16.22 -13.45
N GLU A 62 -34.37 -16.76 -13.55
CA GLU A 62 -34.82 -17.92 -12.76
C GLU A 62 -33.88 -19.13 -12.88
N SER A 63 -33.27 -19.34 -14.05
CA SER A 63 -32.29 -20.39 -14.28
C SER A 63 -31.02 -20.20 -13.43
N MET A 64 -30.57 -18.97 -13.23
CA MET A 64 -29.45 -18.66 -12.33
C MET A 64 -29.87 -18.82 -10.87
N VAL A 65 -31.06 -18.37 -10.48
CA VAL A 65 -31.58 -18.56 -9.11
C VAL A 65 -31.68 -20.05 -8.78
N SER A 66 -32.21 -20.86 -9.70
CA SER A 66 -32.27 -22.32 -9.54
C SER A 66 -30.87 -22.94 -9.41
N THR A 67 -29.91 -22.50 -10.22
CA THR A 67 -28.52 -22.98 -10.15
C THR A 67 -27.86 -22.58 -8.83
N LEU A 68 -28.11 -21.37 -8.32
CA LEU A 68 -27.59 -20.93 -7.03
C LEU A 68 -28.24 -21.69 -5.87
N SER A 69 -29.53 -22.02 -5.99
CA SER A 69 -30.27 -22.78 -4.97
C SER A 69 -29.85 -24.25 -4.87
N SER A 70 -29.22 -24.81 -5.91
CA SER A 70 -28.71 -26.19 -5.90
C SER A 70 -27.28 -26.31 -5.35
N LEU A 71 -26.63 -25.18 -5.05
CA LEU A 71 -25.30 -25.18 -4.46
C LEU A 71 -25.34 -25.72 -3.01
N PRO A 72 -24.30 -26.45 -2.56
CA PRO A 72 -24.21 -26.92 -1.18
C PRO A 72 -24.41 -25.80 -0.15
N HIS A 73 -25.35 -26.01 0.77
CA HIS A 73 -25.60 -25.08 1.87
C HIS A 73 -24.44 -25.11 2.86
N LEU A 74 -23.80 -23.97 3.08
CA LEU A 74 -22.77 -23.79 4.12
C LEU A 74 -23.39 -23.31 5.43
N GLU A 75 -22.76 -23.67 6.55
CA GLU A 75 -23.12 -23.11 7.85
C GLU A 75 -22.84 -21.61 7.92
N THR A 76 -23.49 -20.92 8.85
CA THR A 76 -23.26 -19.48 9.07
C THR A 76 -21.80 -19.17 9.38
N SER A 77 -21.12 -20.04 10.14
CA SER A 77 -19.70 -19.90 10.49
C SER A 77 -18.79 -19.95 9.25
N GLU A 78 -19.11 -20.84 8.30
CA GLU A 78 -18.39 -20.98 7.02
C GLU A 78 -18.62 -19.77 6.10
N LEU A 79 -19.86 -19.25 6.05
CA LEU A 79 -20.16 -18.02 5.32
C LEU A 79 -19.45 -16.80 5.93
N CYS A 80 -19.38 -16.72 7.26
CA CYS A 80 -18.66 -15.64 7.94
C CYS A 80 -17.16 -15.67 7.61
N MET A 81 -16.56 -16.86 7.59
CA MET A 81 -15.16 -17.05 7.23
C MET A 81 -14.83 -16.52 5.83
N ILE A 82 -15.79 -16.60 4.90
CA ILE A 82 -15.64 -16.11 3.53
C ILE A 82 -15.85 -14.59 3.44
N PHE A 83 -16.95 -14.07 3.99
CA PHE A 83 -17.38 -12.70 3.71
C PHE A 83 -16.92 -11.65 4.73
N VAL A 84 -16.68 -12.02 6.00
CA VAL A 84 -16.29 -11.05 7.04
C VAL A 84 -14.91 -10.45 6.79
N PRO A 85 -13.86 -11.20 6.39
CA PRO A 85 -12.56 -10.62 6.07
C PRO A 85 -12.64 -9.61 4.93
N VAL A 86 -13.44 -9.90 3.89
CA VAL A 86 -13.71 -8.97 2.78
C VAL A 86 -14.42 -7.71 3.27
N ALA A 87 -15.42 -7.84 4.13
CA ALA A 87 -16.08 -6.69 4.74
C ALA A 87 -15.10 -5.85 5.58
N CYS A 88 -14.25 -6.49 6.39
CA CYS A 88 -13.19 -5.83 7.16
C CYS A 88 -12.26 -5.03 6.26
N TYR A 89 -11.84 -5.59 5.12
CA TYR A 89 -11.02 -4.89 4.13
C TYR A 89 -11.69 -3.58 3.71
N TRP A 90 -12.88 -3.66 3.13
CA TRP A 90 -13.54 -2.49 2.55
C TRP A 90 -13.92 -1.45 3.58
N ILE A 91 -14.36 -1.85 4.78
CA ILE A 91 -14.71 -0.93 5.85
C ILE A 91 -13.45 -0.16 6.31
N TYR A 92 -12.37 -0.88 6.62
CA TYR A 92 -11.18 -0.27 7.18
C TYR A 92 -10.39 0.54 6.13
N SER A 93 -10.27 0.04 4.91
CA SER A 93 -9.63 0.77 3.82
C SER A 93 -10.40 2.05 3.47
N THR A 94 -11.74 2.01 3.48
CA THR A 94 -12.57 3.19 3.23
C THR A 94 -12.47 4.19 4.38
N LEU A 95 -12.45 3.73 5.63
CA LEU A 95 -12.22 4.59 6.79
C LEU A 95 -10.91 5.38 6.64
N LEU A 96 -9.80 4.70 6.37
CA LEU A 96 -8.49 5.32 6.19
C LEU A 96 -8.45 6.25 4.97
N TYR A 97 -9.14 5.88 3.88
CA TYR A 97 -9.28 6.73 2.71
C TYR A 97 -10.06 8.02 3.01
N VAL A 98 -11.17 7.92 3.72
CA VAL A 98 -11.98 9.08 4.15
C VAL A 98 -11.17 9.97 5.07
N LEU A 99 -10.38 9.41 6.00
CA LEU A 99 -9.47 10.20 6.84
C LEU A 99 -8.46 10.98 5.99
N SER A 100 -7.89 10.35 4.97
CA SER A 100 -6.99 11.01 4.02
C SER A 100 -7.68 12.09 3.18
N TRP A 101 -8.96 11.92 2.87
CA TRP A 101 -9.73 12.90 2.09
C TRP A 101 -10.12 14.11 2.93
N LEU A 102 -10.44 13.90 4.20
CA LEU A 102 -10.79 14.99 5.15
C LEU A 102 -9.59 15.88 5.50
N GLN A 103 -8.36 15.43 5.26
CA GLN A 103 -7.12 16.19 5.51
C GLN A 103 -7.05 16.80 6.92
N ILE A 104 -7.53 16.04 7.93
CA ILE A 104 -7.52 16.48 9.31
C ILE A 104 -6.06 16.66 9.75
N THR A 105 -5.70 17.86 10.19
CA THR A 105 -4.30 18.21 10.51
C THR A 105 -3.65 17.23 11.48
N SER A 106 -4.36 16.76 12.51
CA SER A 106 -3.82 15.78 13.46
C SER A 106 -3.47 14.43 12.84
N VAL A 107 -4.13 14.03 11.75
CA VAL A 107 -3.85 12.78 11.02
C VAL A 107 -2.77 13.01 9.97
N GLU A 108 -2.86 14.10 9.20
CA GLU A 108 -1.89 14.40 8.13
C GLU A 108 -0.46 14.67 8.65
N LEU A 109 -0.32 15.11 9.91
CA LEU A 109 0.99 15.19 10.58
C LEU A 109 1.72 13.83 10.66
N HIS A 110 0.97 12.73 10.56
CA HIS A 110 1.48 11.36 10.62
C HIS A 110 1.56 10.70 9.23
N ARG A 111 1.29 11.44 8.15
CA ARG A 111 1.42 10.93 6.79
C ARG A 111 2.89 10.62 6.50
N ILE A 112 3.15 9.43 5.96
CA ILE A 112 4.50 9.01 5.61
C ILE A 112 4.99 9.88 4.44
N PRO A 113 6.16 10.54 4.53
CA PRO A 113 6.65 11.42 3.46
C PRO A 113 6.94 10.66 2.15
N THR A 114 6.29 11.09 1.08
CA THR A 114 6.41 10.47 -0.27
C THR A 114 7.10 11.37 -1.29
N ASP A 115 7.56 12.55 -0.90
CA ASP A 115 8.13 13.61 -1.73
C ASP A 115 9.63 13.43 -2.06
N GLN A 116 10.19 12.28 -1.70
CA GLN A 116 11.57 11.94 -2.01
C GLN A 116 11.78 11.94 -3.53
N LYS A 117 12.81 12.65 -4.03
CA LYS A 117 13.13 12.80 -5.47
C LYS A 117 13.18 11.50 -6.29
N MET A 118 13.32 10.35 -5.63
CA MET A 118 13.46 9.03 -6.24
C MET A 118 12.17 8.21 -6.21
N ARG A 119 11.06 8.74 -5.68
CA ARG A 119 9.76 8.06 -5.63
C ARG A 119 8.84 8.63 -6.70
N PRO A 120 8.61 7.92 -7.82
CA PRO A 120 7.67 8.40 -8.82
C PRO A 120 6.25 8.43 -8.23
N PRO A 121 5.35 9.30 -8.72
CA PRO A 121 3.95 9.20 -8.37
C PRO A 121 3.34 7.93 -8.96
N ASN A 122 2.30 7.41 -8.31
CA ASN A 122 1.51 6.32 -8.86
C ASN A 122 0.86 6.77 -10.18
N ARG A 123 0.99 5.93 -11.22
CA ARG A 123 0.42 6.19 -12.55
C ARG A 123 -0.97 5.59 -12.73
N ILE A 124 -1.32 4.65 -11.85
CA ILE A 124 -2.59 3.91 -11.89
C ILE A 124 -3.67 4.74 -11.19
N THR A 125 -4.86 4.78 -11.78
CA THR A 125 -6.00 5.51 -11.22
C THR A 125 -6.64 4.75 -10.06
N VAL A 126 -7.26 5.49 -9.13
CA VAL A 126 -7.98 4.91 -7.99
C VAL A 126 -9.07 3.93 -8.45
N ARG A 127 -9.84 4.31 -9.47
CA ARG A 127 -10.87 3.45 -10.07
C ARG A 127 -10.31 2.12 -10.55
N HIS A 128 -9.15 2.12 -11.22
CA HIS A 128 -8.53 0.89 -11.69
C HIS A 128 -8.11 -0.02 -10.53
N VAL A 129 -7.52 0.56 -9.48
CA VAL A 129 -7.13 -0.18 -8.26
C VAL A 129 -8.36 -0.83 -7.62
N ILE A 130 -9.41 -0.06 -7.36
CA ILE A 130 -10.66 -0.56 -6.75
C ILE A 130 -11.28 -1.68 -7.58
N GLN A 131 -11.33 -1.53 -8.91
CA GLN A 131 -11.86 -2.57 -9.79
C GLN A 131 -11.06 -3.88 -9.70
N LYS A 132 -9.74 -3.80 -9.70
CA LYS A 132 -8.87 -5.00 -9.61
C LYS A 132 -9.02 -5.70 -8.26
N VAL A 133 -9.05 -4.93 -7.17
CA VAL A 133 -9.27 -5.47 -5.82
C VAL A 133 -10.65 -6.09 -5.68
N ALA A 134 -11.69 -5.49 -6.27
CA ALA A 134 -13.04 -6.06 -6.26
C ALA A 134 -13.10 -7.39 -7.03
N ILE A 135 -12.48 -7.47 -8.21
CA ILE A 135 -12.38 -8.72 -8.98
C ILE A 135 -11.63 -9.79 -8.17
N GLN A 136 -10.53 -9.42 -7.51
CA GLN A 136 -9.76 -10.33 -6.68
C GLN A 136 -10.59 -10.88 -5.51
N HIS A 137 -11.34 -10.05 -4.80
CA HIS A 137 -12.22 -10.52 -3.73
C HIS A 137 -13.35 -11.43 -4.24
N ILE A 138 -13.89 -11.18 -5.44
CA ILE A 138 -14.87 -12.09 -6.06
C ILE A 138 -14.23 -13.47 -6.29
N ILE A 139 -13.02 -13.50 -6.87
CA ILE A 139 -12.27 -14.74 -7.10
C ILE A 139 -11.96 -15.44 -5.77
N GLN A 140 -11.47 -14.70 -4.77
CA GLN A 140 -11.17 -15.23 -3.44
C GLN A 140 -12.41 -15.81 -2.75
N CYS A 141 -13.58 -15.16 -2.85
CA CYS A 141 -14.83 -15.70 -2.32
C CYS A 141 -15.26 -17.00 -3.01
N ILE A 142 -15.13 -17.08 -4.34
CA ILE A 142 -15.45 -18.30 -5.10
C ILE A 142 -14.51 -19.45 -4.70
N VAL A 143 -13.21 -19.18 -4.63
CA VAL A 143 -12.20 -20.16 -4.22
C VAL A 143 -12.42 -20.60 -2.77
N ALA A 144 -12.67 -19.66 -1.86
CA ALA A 144 -12.93 -19.96 -0.45
C ALA A 144 -14.22 -20.78 -0.28
N TYR A 145 -15.26 -20.50 -1.06
CA TYR A 145 -16.47 -21.32 -1.10
C TYR A 145 -16.16 -22.75 -1.57
N ALA A 146 -15.44 -22.90 -2.69
CA ALA A 146 -15.07 -24.20 -3.22
C ALA A 146 -14.21 -25.01 -2.24
N LEU A 147 -13.26 -24.35 -1.57
CA LEU A 147 -12.45 -24.96 -0.52
C LEU A 147 -13.30 -25.36 0.69
N ALA A 148 -14.17 -24.47 1.18
CA ALA A 148 -15.06 -24.77 2.31
C ALA A 148 -15.92 -26.00 2.03
N VAL A 149 -16.50 -26.12 0.83
CA VAL A 149 -17.26 -27.31 0.41
C VAL A 149 -16.35 -28.54 0.30
N GLY A 150 -15.17 -28.40 -0.32
CA GLY A 150 -14.27 -29.53 -0.60
C GLY A 150 -13.54 -30.08 0.62
N THR A 151 -13.31 -29.26 1.64
CA THR A 151 -12.61 -29.65 2.88
C THR A 151 -13.54 -29.73 4.08
N ARG A 152 -14.86 -29.72 3.86
CA ARG A 152 -15.86 -29.65 4.93
C ARG A 152 -15.78 -30.88 5.84
N PRO A 153 -15.59 -30.71 7.15
CA PRO A 153 -15.73 -31.81 8.10
C PRO A 153 -17.16 -32.34 8.12
N ALA A 154 -17.34 -33.66 8.21
CA ALA A 154 -18.67 -34.28 8.24
C ALA A 154 -19.51 -33.86 9.44
N ASP A 155 -18.85 -33.45 10.53
CA ASP A 155 -19.47 -33.00 11.78
C ASP A 155 -19.65 -31.49 11.87
N MET A 156 -19.47 -30.72 10.77
CA MET A 156 -19.41 -29.25 10.83
C MET A 156 -20.61 -28.60 11.54
N ALA A 157 -21.82 -29.11 11.33
CA ALA A 157 -23.04 -28.59 11.96
C ALA A 157 -23.08 -28.76 13.50
N THR A 158 -22.36 -29.75 14.04
CA THR A 158 -22.34 -30.05 15.48
C THR A 158 -20.97 -29.83 16.12
N ARG A 159 -19.99 -29.35 15.33
CA ARG A 159 -18.62 -29.18 15.78
C ARG A 159 -18.56 -28.10 16.88
N PRO A 160 -17.95 -28.40 18.04
CA PRO A 160 -17.83 -27.42 19.09
C PRO A 160 -16.85 -26.31 18.68
N ILE A 161 -17.22 -25.08 19.02
CA ILE A 161 -16.35 -23.93 18.95
C ILE A 161 -15.18 -24.13 19.94
N GLU A 162 -13.96 -23.71 19.59
CA GLU A 162 -12.82 -23.88 20.49
C GLU A 162 -12.99 -23.13 21.82
N HIS A 163 -12.36 -23.67 22.87
CA HIS A 163 -12.22 -22.91 24.11
C HIS A 163 -11.41 -21.62 23.85
N PRO A 164 -11.75 -20.46 24.45
CA PRO A 164 -11.11 -19.18 24.14
C PRO A 164 -9.57 -19.19 24.21
N LEU A 165 -8.98 -19.89 25.18
CA LEU A 165 -7.52 -20.02 25.28
C LEU A 165 -6.92 -20.79 24.09
N LEU A 166 -7.60 -21.84 23.64
CA LEU A 166 -7.18 -22.63 22.48
C LEU A 166 -7.34 -21.81 21.20
N LEU A 167 -8.42 -21.04 21.06
CA LEU A 167 -8.60 -20.09 19.97
C LEU A 167 -7.42 -19.11 19.90
N VAL A 168 -7.08 -18.46 21.02
CA VAL A 168 -5.98 -17.49 21.05
C VAL A 168 -4.65 -18.15 20.71
N ALA A 169 -4.38 -19.33 21.27
CA ALA A 169 -3.17 -20.09 20.96
C ALA A 169 -3.09 -20.45 19.46
N LYS A 170 -4.19 -20.94 18.87
CA LYS A 170 -4.27 -21.23 17.43
C LYS A 170 -4.02 -19.99 16.59
N ILE A 171 -4.61 -18.83 16.93
CA ILE A 171 -4.36 -17.57 16.21
C ILE A 171 -2.88 -17.16 16.30
N CYS A 172 -2.26 -17.24 17.49
CA CYS A 172 -0.85 -16.89 17.64
C CYS A 172 0.07 -17.79 16.81
N VAL A 173 -0.16 -19.11 16.83
CA VAL A 173 0.63 -20.05 16.01
C VAL A 173 0.37 -19.80 14.52
N ALA A 174 -0.88 -19.56 14.13
CA ALA A 174 -1.24 -19.26 12.75
C ALA A 174 -0.58 -17.97 12.23
N ALA A 175 -0.47 -16.94 13.06
CA ALA A 175 0.24 -15.71 12.71
C ALA A 175 1.71 -15.99 12.38
N VAL A 176 2.39 -16.84 13.15
CA VAL A 176 3.78 -17.25 12.88
C VAL A 176 3.89 -18.08 11.60
N LEU A 177 2.94 -18.99 11.37
CA LEU A 177 2.91 -19.80 10.14
C LEU A 177 2.65 -18.94 8.90
N LEU A 178 1.69 -18.02 8.96
CA LEU A 178 1.38 -17.06 7.91
C LEU A 178 2.59 -16.19 7.60
N ASP A 179 3.19 -15.56 8.61
CA ASP A 179 4.40 -14.73 8.46
C ASP A 179 5.54 -15.49 7.80
N SER A 180 5.71 -16.77 8.17
CA SER A 180 6.74 -17.62 7.58
C SER A 180 6.46 -17.89 6.12
N TYR A 181 5.22 -18.29 5.78
CA TYR A 181 4.83 -18.51 4.40
C TYR A 181 5.01 -17.25 3.55
N GLN A 182 4.44 -16.13 4.02
CA GLN A 182 4.44 -14.84 3.35
C GLN A 182 5.87 -14.31 3.16
N TYR A 183 6.74 -14.36 4.17
CA TYR A 183 8.13 -13.92 4.04
C TYR A 183 8.86 -14.65 2.91
N TRP A 184 8.80 -15.99 2.90
CA TRP A 184 9.54 -16.79 1.93
C TRP A 184 8.99 -16.62 0.52
N MET A 185 7.66 -16.59 0.38
CA MET A 185 7.02 -16.39 -0.92
C MET A 185 7.29 -14.99 -1.47
N HIS A 186 7.16 -13.96 -0.62
CA HIS A 186 7.42 -12.57 -0.98
C HIS A 186 8.88 -12.36 -1.42
N ARG A 187 9.83 -12.88 -0.63
CA ARG A 187 11.25 -12.83 -0.98
C ARG A 187 11.54 -13.60 -2.27
N TRP A 188 10.91 -14.75 -2.48
CA TRP A 188 11.09 -15.52 -3.71
C TRP A 188 10.57 -14.76 -4.93
N MET A 189 9.39 -14.13 -4.82
CA MET A 189 8.82 -13.29 -5.87
C MET A 189 9.70 -12.09 -6.20
N HIS A 190 10.45 -11.55 -5.25
CA HIS A 190 11.40 -10.46 -5.50
C HIS A 190 12.72 -10.90 -6.10
N THR A 191 13.26 -12.02 -5.64
CA THR A 191 14.58 -12.51 -6.04
C THR A 191 14.53 -13.26 -7.37
N ASN A 192 13.39 -13.85 -7.71
CA ASN A 192 13.16 -14.47 -8.99
C ASN A 192 12.65 -13.45 -10.02
N ARG A 193 13.45 -13.19 -11.06
CA ARG A 193 13.14 -12.20 -12.11
C ARG A 193 11.82 -12.49 -12.86
N PHE A 194 11.49 -13.77 -13.08
CA PHE A 194 10.25 -14.14 -13.76
C PHE A 194 9.03 -13.84 -12.88
N LEU A 195 9.07 -14.28 -11.61
CA LEU A 195 7.97 -14.04 -10.68
C LEU A 195 7.75 -12.55 -10.42
N TYR A 196 8.85 -11.81 -10.25
CA TYR A 196 8.78 -10.37 -10.08
C TYR A 196 8.10 -9.71 -11.28
N ARG A 197 8.60 -9.96 -12.49
CA ARG A 197 8.16 -9.23 -13.70
C ARG A 197 6.71 -9.51 -14.11
N HIS A 198 6.18 -10.69 -13.80
CA HIS A 198 4.86 -11.11 -14.28
C HIS A 198 3.77 -11.05 -13.22
N PHE A 199 4.14 -11.09 -11.93
CA PHE A 199 3.17 -11.11 -10.84
C PHE A 199 3.41 -9.92 -9.91
N HIS A 200 4.50 -9.95 -9.16
CA HIS A 200 4.70 -9.05 -8.02
C HIS A 200 5.03 -7.60 -8.43
N SER A 201 5.44 -7.36 -9.67
CA SER A 201 5.61 -6.00 -10.18
C SER A 201 4.31 -5.22 -10.24
N VAL A 202 3.16 -5.90 -10.41
CA VAL A 202 1.82 -5.27 -10.41
C VAL A 202 1.58 -4.59 -9.06
N HIS A 203 1.87 -5.31 -7.97
CA HIS A 203 1.78 -4.77 -6.63
C HIS A 203 2.71 -3.56 -6.42
N HIS A 204 3.93 -3.64 -6.94
CA HIS A 204 4.92 -2.56 -6.90
C HIS A 204 4.67 -1.40 -7.89
N GLU A 205 3.58 -1.41 -8.67
CA GLU A 205 3.13 -0.22 -9.41
C GLU A 205 2.64 0.88 -8.47
N LEU A 206 2.14 0.49 -7.29
CA LEU A 206 1.81 1.38 -6.20
C LEU A 206 3.06 1.65 -5.37
N THR A 207 3.84 2.62 -5.82
CA THR A 207 5.03 3.08 -5.10
C THR A 207 4.69 3.94 -3.89
N VAL A 208 3.59 4.68 -3.94
CA VAL A 208 2.98 5.36 -2.79
C VAL A 208 1.82 4.51 -2.31
N LEU A 209 1.83 4.13 -1.04
CA LEU A 209 0.86 3.21 -0.49
C LEU A 209 -0.47 3.90 -0.17
N TYR A 210 -1.56 3.18 -0.42
CA TYR A 210 -2.91 3.55 -0.03
C TYR A 210 -3.62 2.32 0.55
N ALA A 211 -4.42 2.53 1.60
CA ALA A 211 -5.13 1.45 2.29
C ALA A 211 -6.00 0.58 1.34
N TYR A 212 -6.69 1.21 0.38
CA TYR A 212 -7.53 0.51 -0.60
C TYR A 212 -6.75 -0.23 -1.70
N GLY A 213 -5.44 -0.01 -1.79
CA GLY A 213 -4.53 -0.70 -2.69
C GLY A 213 -3.77 -1.86 -2.05
N ALA A 214 -4.06 -2.21 -0.79
CA ALA A 214 -3.32 -3.23 -0.05
C ALA A 214 -3.36 -4.61 -0.72
N LEU A 215 -4.47 -4.94 -1.38
CA LEU A 215 -4.62 -6.16 -2.17
C LEU A 215 -4.61 -5.88 -3.69
N TYR A 216 -3.99 -4.78 -4.13
CA TYR A 216 -3.75 -4.56 -5.55
C TYR A 216 -2.57 -5.42 -5.99
N ASN A 217 -2.86 -6.64 -6.45
CA ASN A 217 -1.84 -7.55 -6.95
C ASN A 217 -2.38 -8.38 -8.14
N HIS A 218 -1.51 -9.21 -8.72
CA HIS A 218 -1.95 -10.13 -9.77
C HIS A 218 -2.88 -11.21 -9.16
N PRO A 219 -3.99 -11.63 -9.80
CA PRO A 219 -4.93 -12.58 -9.18
C PRO A 219 -4.30 -13.89 -8.68
N LEU A 220 -3.32 -14.44 -9.43
CA LEU A 220 -2.56 -15.60 -9.00
C LEU A 220 -1.70 -15.34 -7.75
N GLU A 221 -1.14 -14.14 -7.63
CA GLU A 221 -0.41 -13.72 -6.43
C GLU A 221 -1.37 -13.60 -5.26
N GLY A 222 -2.53 -12.95 -5.42
CA GLY A 222 -3.54 -12.90 -4.36
C GLY A 222 -4.05 -14.27 -3.92
N PHE A 223 -4.14 -15.24 -4.84
CA PHE A 223 -4.43 -16.63 -4.47
C PHE A 223 -3.30 -17.28 -3.66
N ILE A 224 -2.06 -17.19 -4.14
CA ILE A 224 -0.90 -17.84 -3.49
C ILE A 224 -0.58 -17.16 -2.14
N MET A 225 -0.49 -15.84 -2.12
CA MET A 225 -0.11 -15.08 -0.93
C MET A 225 -1.24 -15.04 0.09
N ASP A 226 -2.44 -14.62 -0.32
CA ASP A 226 -3.50 -14.32 0.64
C ASP A 226 -4.32 -15.57 0.98
N THR A 227 -4.84 -16.27 -0.04
CA THR A 227 -5.72 -17.42 0.16
C THR A 227 -4.96 -18.64 0.67
N VAL A 228 -3.88 -19.06 0.00
CA VAL A 228 -3.08 -20.21 0.45
C VAL A 228 -2.30 -19.86 1.72
N GLY A 229 -1.71 -18.66 1.78
CA GLY A 229 -0.92 -18.23 2.93
C GLY A 229 -1.69 -18.20 4.25
N SER A 230 -2.98 -17.82 4.24
CA SER A 230 -3.84 -17.87 5.45
C SER A 230 -4.60 -19.18 5.60
N GLY A 231 -5.04 -19.79 4.50
CA GLY A 231 -5.79 -21.04 4.49
C GLY A 231 -4.99 -22.24 4.99
N VAL A 232 -3.72 -22.37 4.61
CA VAL A 232 -2.86 -23.48 5.05
C VAL A 232 -2.68 -23.49 6.58
N PRO A 233 -2.30 -22.37 7.25
CA PRO A 233 -2.29 -22.31 8.71
C PRO A 233 -3.63 -22.70 9.35
N SER A 234 -4.76 -22.23 8.80
CA SER A 234 -6.09 -22.56 9.31
C SER A 234 -6.39 -24.06 9.24
N LEU A 235 -6.01 -24.71 8.14
CA LEU A 235 -6.20 -26.15 7.94
C LEU A 235 -5.26 -26.97 8.82
N ILE A 236 -3.97 -26.61 8.91
CA ILE A 236 -2.98 -27.30 9.75
C ILE A 236 -3.39 -27.29 11.22
N LEU A 237 -3.96 -26.17 11.69
CA LEU A 237 -4.39 -25.98 13.08
C LEU A 237 -5.83 -26.44 13.33
N ASP A 238 -6.49 -27.02 12.31
CA ASP A 238 -7.86 -27.52 12.37
C ASP A 238 -8.81 -26.51 13.03
N MET A 239 -8.75 -25.27 12.56
CA MET A 239 -9.54 -24.17 13.11
C MET A 239 -11.03 -24.34 12.80
N HIS A 240 -11.88 -24.11 13.80
CA HIS A 240 -13.29 -23.89 13.56
C HIS A 240 -13.46 -22.66 12.65
N PRO A 241 -14.43 -22.62 11.71
CA PRO A 241 -14.60 -21.49 10.80
C PRO A 241 -14.76 -20.12 11.49
N TRP A 242 -15.30 -20.09 12.71
CA TRP A 242 -15.31 -18.87 13.55
C TRP A 242 -13.91 -18.39 13.94
N THR A 243 -13.02 -19.31 14.32
CA THR A 243 -11.63 -19.00 14.64
C THR A 243 -10.88 -18.54 13.39
N SER A 244 -11.10 -19.20 12.26
CA SER A 244 -10.58 -18.77 10.95
C SER A 244 -11.09 -17.39 10.56
N THR A 245 -12.38 -17.09 10.80
CA THR A 245 -12.97 -15.76 10.55
C THR A 245 -12.19 -14.68 11.27
N ILE A 246 -11.94 -14.86 12.58
CA ILE A 246 -11.19 -13.88 13.38
C ILE A 246 -9.76 -13.77 12.88
N PHE A 247 -9.10 -14.89 12.62
CA PHE A 247 -7.72 -14.91 12.13
C PHE A 247 -7.57 -14.19 10.78
N PHE A 248 -8.41 -14.53 9.80
CA PHE A 248 -8.40 -13.92 8.47
C PHE A 248 -8.73 -12.43 8.53
N SER A 249 -9.72 -12.03 9.33
CA SER A 249 -10.05 -10.62 9.55
C SER A 249 -8.87 -9.85 10.15
N LEU A 250 -8.19 -10.39 11.17
CA LEU A 250 -7.01 -9.75 11.76
C LEU A 250 -5.86 -9.63 10.76
N ALA A 251 -5.60 -10.68 9.97
CA ALA A 251 -4.58 -10.64 8.93
C ALA A 251 -4.91 -9.58 7.86
N THR A 252 -6.15 -9.54 7.37
CA THR A 252 -6.61 -8.55 6.38
C THR A 252 -6.50 -7.13 6.90
N LEU A 253 -6.93 -6.88 8.14
CA LEU A 253 -6.83 -5.55 8.75
C LEU A 253 -5.37 -5.12 8.90
N LYS A 254 -4.50 -6.04 9.31
CA LYS A 254 -3.06 -5.78 9.42
C LYS A 254 -2.45 -5.44 8.06
N THR A 255 -2.77 -6.20 7.01
CA THR A 255 -2.34 -5.89 5.64
C THR A 255 -2.81 -4.52 5.18
N VAL A 256 -4.07 -4.14 5.46
CA VAL A 256 -4.59 -2.81 5.14
C VAL A 256 -3.87 -1.70 5.92
N ASP A 257 -3.57 -1.91 7.21
CA ASP A 257 -2.80 -0.97 8.04
C ASP A 257 -1.38 -0.78 7.49
N ASP A 258 -0.70 -1.86 7.11
CA ASP A 258 0.66 -1.81 6.53
C ASP A 258 0.74 -1.01 5.22
N HIS A 259 -0.39 -0.85 4.54
CA HIS A 259 -0.51 -0.08 3.29
C HIS A 259 -1.18 1.28 3.48
N CYS A 260 -1.52 1.69 4.70
CA CYS A 260 -2.37 2.85 4.90
C CYS A 260 -1.71 4.18 4.52
N GLY A 261 -0.38 4.24 4.48
CA GLY A 261 0.39 5.45 4.20
C GLY A 261 0.51 6.42 5.39
N TYR A 262 0.14 5.98 6.60
CA TYR A 262 0.21 6.76 7.84
C TYR A 262 0.94 6.01 8.94
N ALA A 263 1.77 6.73 9.70
CA ALA A 263 2.42 6.27 10.93
C ALA A 263 1.60 6.72 12.15
N LEU A 264 0.42 6.12 12.37
CA LEU A 264 -0.55 6.57 13.36
C LEU A 264 -0.15 6.11 14.78
N PRO A 265 0.10 7.02 15.74
CA PRO A 265 0.63 6.65 17.05
C PRO A 265 -0.41 5.98 17.97
N TRP A 266 -1.70 6.10 17.63
CA TRP A 266 -2.81 5.46 18.34
C TRP A 266 -3.29 4.17 17.66
N ASP A 267 -2.72 3.78 16.52
CA ASP A 267 -3.09 2.53 15.88
C ASP A 267 -2.51 1.33 16.67
N PRO A 268 -3.34 0.37 17.10
CA PRO A 268 -2.88 -0.75 17.90
C PRO A 268 -1.92 -1.66 17.13
N PHE A 269 -2.14 -1.90 15.84
CA PHE A 269 -1.25 -2.73 15.05
C PHE A 269 0.15 -2.12 14.99
N GLN A 270 0.24 -0.83 14.69
CA GLN A 270 1.52 -0.13 14.62
C GLN A 270 2.21 -0.02 15.99
N ARG A 271 1.45 -0.08 17.10
CA ARG A 271 1.99 -0.07 18.46
C ARG A 271 2.53 -1.41 18.92
N PHE A 272 1.85 -2.50 18.56
CA PHE A 272 2.19 -3.87 19.00
C PHE A 272 3.17 -4.56 18.06
N PHE A 273 3.12 -4.26 16.77
CA PHE A 273 3.94 -4.92 15.76
C PHE A 273 5.02 -3.98 15.23
N ARG A 274 6.26 -4.48 15.17
CA ARG A 274 7.37 -3.77 14.53
C ARG A 274 7.15 -3.66 13.02
N ASN A 275 6.53 -4.68 12.43
CA ASN A 275 6.06 -4.60 11.06
C ASN A 275 4.86 -3.66 11.03
N ASN A 276 4.98 -2.54 10.33
CA ASN A 276 3.98 -1.49 10.28
C ASN A 276 4.06 -0.74 8.93
N ALA A 277 3.19 0.26 8.76
CA ALA A 277 3.14 1.08 7.55
C ALA A 277 4.48 1.66 7.12
N VAL A 278 5.34 2.12 8.05
CA VAL A 278 6.67 2.67 7.71
C VAL A 278 7.61 1.57 7.23
N TYR A 279 7.57 0.41 7.88
CA TYR A 279 8.40 -0.74 7.53
C TYR A 279 8.11 -1.21 6.10
N HIS A 280 6.83 -1.31 5.76
CA HIS A 280 6.37 -1.75 4.45
C HIS A 280 6.49 -0.65 3.38
N ASP A 281 6.34 0.62 3.74
CA ASP A 281 6.57 1.75 2.84
C ASP A 281 8.02 1.78 2.31
N ILE A 282 8.99 1.48 3.15
CA ILE A 282 10.41 1.34 2.74
C ILE A 282 10.56 0.24 1.68
N HIS A 283 9.82 -0.85 1.80
CA HIS A 283 9.86 -1.96 0.84
C HIS A 283 9.34 -1.52 -0.55
N HIS A 284 8.22 -0.79 -0.61
CA HIS A 284 7.67 -0.25 -1.88
C HIS A 284 8.53 0.85 -2.50
N TRP A 285 9.45 1.43 -1.73
CA TRP A 285 10.40 2.39 -2.26
C TRP A 285 11.47 1.71 -3.12
N GLY A 286 11.78 2.31 -4.28
CA GLY A 286 12.62 1.67 -5.30
C GLY A 286 14.01 1.18 -4.84
N LYS A 287 14.61 1.81 -3.82
CA LYS A 287 15.89 1.35 -3.22
C LYS A 287 15.70 0.32 -2.10
N GLY A 288 14.53 0.27 -1.48
CA GLY A 288 14.21 -0.65 -0.38
C GLY A 288 13.52 -1.95 -0.81
N ARG A 289 13.14 -2.09 -2.09
CA ARG A 289 12.49 -3.28 -2.68
C ARG A 289 13.17 -4.63 -2.41
N MET A 290 14.47 -4.64 -2.10
CA MET A 290 15.23 -5.86 -1.78
C MET A 290 15.40 -6.10 -0.27
N TYR A 291 14.58 -5.43 0.55
CA TYR A 291 14.59 -5.47 2.01
C TYR A 291 13.15 -5.47 2.54
N ASN A 292 12.96 -5.80 3.82
CA ASN A 292 11.68 -5.74 4.52
C ASN A 292 10.60 -6.62 3.87
N PHE A 293 10.90 -7.90 3.63
CA PHE A 293 9.96 -8.83 3.00
C PHE A 293 8.89 -9.38 3.97
N SER A 294 9.11 -9.26 5.27
CA SER A 294 8.20 -9.82 6.27
C SER A 294 6.85 -9.11 6.20
N GLN A 295 5.78 -9.89 6.28
CA GLN A 295 4.39 -9.44 6.38
C GLN A 295 3.53 -10.62 6.87
N PRO A 296 2.40 -10.37 7.54
CA PRO A 296 1.91 -9.06 7.98
C PRO A 296 2.31 -8.68 9.42
N PHE A 297 2.72 -9.60 10.31
CA PHE A 297 2.81 -9.28 11.75
C PHE A 297 4.22 -8.96 12.27
N PHE A 298 5.18 -9.85 12.04
CA PHE A 298 6.49 -9.81 12.67
C PHE A 298 7.58 -9.50 11.62
N THR A 299 8.81 -9.24 12.10
CA THR A 299 9.97 -8.91 11.25
C THR A 299 11.15 -9.86 11.48
N PHE A 300 10.93 -10.97 12.20
CA PHE A 300 12.05 -11.81 12.66
C PHE A 300 12.78 -12.48 11.50
N TRP A 301 12.08 -12.83 10.42
CA TRP A 301 12.70 -13.38 9.22
C TRP A 301 13.63 -12.39 8.54
N ASP A 302 13.24 -11.12 8.39
CA ASP A 302 14.14 -10.09 7.85
C ASP A 302 15.38 -9.89 8.72
N VAL A 303 15.22 -9.94 10.05
CA VAL A 303 16.34 -9.85 10.99
C VAL A 303 17.30 -11.04 10.83
N TRP A 304 16.77 -12.26 10.80
CA TRP A 304 17.58 -13.49 10.70
C TRP A 304 18.28 -13.61 9.35
N MET A 305 17.61 -13.21 8.28
CA MET A 305 18.14 -13.35 6.93
C MET A 305 18.95 -12.14 6.46
N GLY A 306 19.11 -11.12 7.31
CA GLY A 306 19.84 -9.89 6.95
C GLY A 306 19.16 -9.09 5.84
N THR A 307 17.83 -9.09 5.81
CA THR A 307 17.02 -8.35 4.84
C THR A 307 16.24 -7.20 5.49
N ASP A 308 16.46 -6.90 6.76
CA ASP A 308 15.93 -5.70 7.42
C ASP A 308 16.69 -4.44 6.96
N TYR A 309 15.99 -3.52 6.30
CA TYR A 309 16.60 -2.33 5.68
C TYR A 309 17.38 -1.48 6.68
N GLU A 310 16.77 -1.13 7.81
CA GLU A 310 17.39 -0.23 8.77
C GLU A 310 18.64 -0.84 9.40
N ILE A 311 18.55 -2.12 9.80
CA ILE A 311 19.66 -2.84 10.39
C ILE A 311 20.81 -2.92 9.39
N GLU A 312 20.53 -3.26 8.13
CA GLU A 312 21.56 -3.39 7.10
C GLU A 312 22.18 -2.04 6.71
N MET A 313 21.39 -0.97 6.63
CA MET A 313 21.94 0.36 6.37
C MET A 313 22.82 0.85 7.52
N LYS A 314 22.43 0.60 8.78
CA LYS A 314 23.25 0.92 9.96
C LYS A 314 24.55 0.12 9.97
N LYS A 315 24.52 -1.18 9.64
CA LYS A 315 25.72 -2.02 9.51
C LYS A 315 26.68 -1.49 8.43
N LYS A 316 26.17 -1.16 7.25
CA LYS A 316 26.97 -0.59 6.14
C LYS A 316 27.58 0.76 6.51
N ALA A 317 26.82 1.64 7.16
CA ALA A 317 27.32 2.93 7.63
C ALA A 317 28.46 2.77 8.65
N ARG A 318 28.31 1.84 9.60
CA ARG A 318 29.36 1.53 10.58
C ARG A 318 30.61 0.96 9.90
N ALA A 319 30.47 0.00 8.99
CA ALA A 319 31.60 -0.58 8.26
C ALA A 319 32.36 0.50 7.46
N LYS A 320 31.65 1.42 6.81
CA LYS A 320 32.25 2.56 6.10
C LYS A 320 33.01 3.50 7.05
N ALA A 321 32.46 3.80 8.22
CA ALA A 321 33.12 4.64 9.21
C ALA A 321 34.42 4.01 9.73
N LEU A 322 34.46 2.68 9.91
CA LEU A 322 35.68 1.97 10.31
C LEU A 322 36.71 1.84 9.18
N ALA A 323 36.26 1.72 7.93
CA ALA A 323 37.14 1.59 6.77
C ALA A 323 37.74 2.92 6.30
N THR A 324 37.22 4.05 6.77
CA THR A 324 37.80 5.37 6.49
C THR A 324 38.88 5.60 7.56
N PRO A 325 40.19 5.59 7.23
CA PRO A 325 41.21 5.94 8.20
C PRO A 325 40.89 7.35 8.69
N GLU A 326 41.05 7.60 9.99
CA GLU A 326 41.18 8.97 10.47
C GLU A 326 42.33 9.61 9.69
N THR A 327 42.02 10.37 8.65
CA THR A 327 42.95 11.38 8.17
C THR A 327 43.12 12.29 9.36
N SER A 328 44.22 12.08 10.07
CA SER A 328 44.70 12.88 11.17
C SER A 328 44.36 14.32 10.84
N THR A 329 43.42 14.89 11.58
CA THR A 329 43.34 16.33 11.77
C THR A 329 44.62 16.72 12.50
N SER A 330 45.71 16.81 11.72
CA SER A 330 46.83 17.66 12.10
C SER A 330 46.20 19.03 12.39
N PRO A 331 46.37 19.58 13.60
CA PRO A 331 45.84 20.90 13.89
C PRO A 331 46.49 21.83 12.88
N ARG A 332 45.70 22.28 11.91
CA ARG A 332 46.13 23.28 10.93
C ARG A 332 46.55 24.48 11.77
N ALA A 333 47.86 24.67 11.88
CA ALA A 333 48.46 25.79 12.56
C ALA A 333 47.73 27.05 12.10
N ILE A 334 47.09 27.72 13.05
CA ILE A 334 46.55 29.06 12.84
C ILE A 334 47.76 29.91 12.46
N LYS A 335 47.94 30.18 11.16
CA LYS A 335 48.79 31.28 10.73
C LYS A 335 48.05 32.56 11.09
N THR A 336 48.22 33.03 12.31
CA THR A 336 48.00 34.43 12.66
C THR A 336 49.04 35.25 11.91
N SER A 337 48.69 35.73 10.72
CA SER A 337 49.44 36.78 10.05
C SER A 337 48.48 37.79 9.43
N THR A 338 47.88 38.61 10.28
CA THR A 338 47.51 39.96 9.87
C THR A 338 47.90 40.90 11.00
N SER A 339 49.09 41.47 10.87
CA SER A 339 49.52 42.63 11.64
C SER A 339 48.63 43.82 11.26
N VAL A 340 47.57 44.05 12.01
CA VAL A 340 46.84 45.32 11.95
C VAL A 340 47.62 46.31 12.82
N LYS A 341 48.24 47.30 12.17
CA LYS A 341 48.81 48.47 12.84
C LYS A 341 47.68 49.20 13.57
N LEU A 342 47.73 49.20 14.90
CA LEU A 342 46.96 50.10 15.76
C LEU A 342 47.57 51.49 15.68
N SER A 343 46.90 52.42 15.01
CA SER A 343 47.05 53.86 15.27
C SER A 343 45.89 54.30 16.16
N VAL A 344 46.22 54.63 17.40
CA VAL A 344 45.30 55.25 18.37
C VAL A 344 45.03 56.68 17.92
N SER A 345 43.76 57.05 17.75
CA SER A 345 43.34 58.45 17.78
C SER A 345 42.06 58.54 18.59
N ALA A 346 42.09 59.41 19.60
CA ALA A 346 41.08 59.58 20.63
C ALA A 346 39.92 60.46 20.15
N ASN A 347 38.67 60.03 20.38
CA ASN A 347 37.63 60.87 21.01
C ASN A 347 36.30 60.12 21.25
N ALA A 348 35.57 60.61 22.26
CA ALA A 348 34.54 59.99 23.09
C ALA A 348 33.12 59.91 22.45
N PRO A 349 32.09 59.32 23.12
CA PRO A 349 31.06 58.48 22.50
C PRO A 349 29.70 59.15 22.22
N LYS A 350 28.90 58.56 21.33
CA LYS A 350 27.43 58.69 21.35
C LYS A 350 26.73 57.34 21.20
N ARG A 351 25.83 57.10 22.17
CA ARG A 351 24.91 55.97 22.35
C ARG A 351 23.84 55.97 21.24
N VAL A 352 23.53 54.79 20.69
CA VAL A 352 22.35 54.57 19.82
C VAL A 352 21.48 53.47 20.44
N THR A 353 20.25 53.86 20.77
CA THR A 353 19.15 53.01 21.23
C THR A 353 18.32 52.52 20.04
N VAL A 354 17.83 51.29 20.17
CA VAL A 354 16.96 50.59 19.22
C VAL A 354 15.48 50.95 19.49
N SER A 355 14.70 51.22 18.44
CA SER A 355 13.24 51.27 18.51
C SER A 355 12.59 50.67 17.25
N LYS A 356 11.64 49.74 17.48
CA LYS A 356 10.74 49.12 16.48
C LYS A 356 9.75 50.15 15.88
N PRO A 357 9.22 49.94 14.66
CA PRO A 357 7.98 50.59 14.23
C PRO A 357 6.75 49.69 14.40
N GLN A 358 5.67 50.33 14.84
CA GLN A 358 4.30 49.82 14.94
C GLN A 358 3.51 49.94 13.62
N LEU A 359 2.43 49.16 13.58
CA LEU A 359 1.26 49.22 12.72
C LEU A 359 0.54 50.59 12.78
N SER A 360 0.01 51.06 11.65
CA SER A 360 -1.14 52.00 11.63
C SER A 360 -2.06 51.80 10.44
N SER A 361 -3.34 51.75 10.75
CA SER A 361 -4.56 51.67 9.93
C SER A 361 -4.90 52.94 9.15
N GLY A 362 -5.61 52.80 8.03
CA GLY A 362 -6.35 53.88 7.37
C GLY A 362 -7.36 53.35 6.33
N LEU A 363 -8.64 53.71 6.49
CA LEU A 363 -9.81 53.33 5.67
C LEU A 363 -10.31 54.51 4.81
N ARG A 364 -11.09 54.18 3.76
CA ARG A 364 -11.92 54.99 2.81
C ARG A 364 -11.17 55.60 1.61
N GLY A 365 -11.67 55.63 0.37
CA GLY A 365 -12.93 55.23 -0.27
C GLY A 365 -13.16 56.09 -1.54
N ASP A 366 -13.94 55.57 -2.52
CA ASP A 366 -14.43 56.20 -3.78
C ASP A 366 -13.47 56.27 -5.00
N SER A 367 -13.83 56.06 -6.28
CA SER A 367 -15.08 55.75 -7.01
C SER A 367 -14.76 55.26 -8.46
N GLY A 368 -15.65 54.44 -9.03
CA GLY A 368 -16.06 54.34 -10.46
C GLY A 368 -15.06 54.09 -11.61
N GLN A 369 -15.18 52.92 -12.29
CA GLN A 369 -15.74 52.80 -13.66
C GLN A 369 -15.59 51.38 -14.25
N SER A 370 -16.63 50.98 -14.97
CA SER A 370 -16.89 49.69 -15.63
C SER A 370 -16.18 49.53 -16.98
N VAL A 371 -15.66 48.33 -17.28
CA VAL A 371 -15.53 47.82 -18.67
C VAL A 371 -15.62 46.27 -18.67
N HIS A 372 -16.58 45.73 -19.44
CA HIS A 372 -16.74 44.31 -19.78
C HIS A 372 -15.64 43.80 -20.73
N PRO A 373 -15.36 42.49 -20.77
CA PRO A 373 -14.90 41.84 -22.00
C PRO A 373 -15.93 40.83 -22.55
N PRO A 374 -16.00 40.63 -23.89
CA PRO A 374 -16.99 39.78 -24.53
C PRO A 374 -16.49 38.34 -24.75
N SER A 375 -17.46 37.45 -24.93
CA SER A 375 -17.41 36.22 -25.75
C SER A 375 -18.71 36.23 -26.59
N PRO A 376 -18.97 35.38 -27.60
CA PRO A 376 -18.19 34.27 -28.18
C PRO A 376 -18.20 34.25 -29.74
N SER A 377 -17.51 33.29 -30.38
CA SER A 377 -17.91 32.81 -31.71
C SER A 377 -17.44 31.37 -31.99
N ASN A 378 -18.42 30.52 -32.33
CA ASN A 378 -18.35 29.16 -32.86
C ASN A 378 -17.69 29.07 -34.25
N SER A 379 -17.10 27.90 -34.54
CA SER A 379 -17.32 27.12 -35.79
C SER A 379 -16.53 25.80 -35.67
N SER A 380 -17.19 24.64 -35.47
CA SER A 380 -17.48 23.59 -36.50
C SER A 380 -16.24 23.13 -37.28
N SER A 381 -15.88 21.85 -37.39
CA SER A 381 -16.73 20.72 -37.80
C SER A 381 -16.05 19.36 -37.59
N ASP A 382 -16.86 18.36 -37.24
CA ASP A 382 -16.62 16.92 -37.40
C ASP A 382 -16.24 16.50 -38.83
N TRP A 383 -15.49 15.39 -38.98
CA TRP A 383 -15.78 14.27 -39.90
C TRP A 383 -14.98 12.99 -39.52
N SER A 384 -15.69 12.02 -38.97
CA SER A 384 -15.72 10.55 -39.23
C SER A 384 -14.47 9.74 -39.67
N ILE A 385 -14.17 8.72 -38.84
CA ILE A 385 -14.05 7.26 -39.11
C ILE A 385 -13.81 6.78 -40.55
N ALA A 386 -12.75 5.97 -40.74
CA ALA A 386 -12.76 4.74 -41.54
C ALA A 386 -11.61 3.78 -41.15
N ASP A 387 -11.98 2.52 -40.94
CA ASP A 387 -11.12 1.34 -40.73
C ASP A 387 -10.18 1.04 -41.91
N SER A 388 -9.01 0.45 -41.63
CA SER A 388 -8.47 -0.65 -42.45
C SER A 388 -7.42 -1.46 -41.68
N ALA A 389 -7.65 -2.77 -41.60
CA ALA A 389 -6.70 -3.79 -41.16
C ALA A 389 -5.55 -4.00 -42.16
N LEU A 390 -4.41 -4.52 -41.66
CA LEU A 390 -3.34 -5.35 -42.26
C LEU A 390 -2.20 -5.34 -41.21
N GLY A 391 -1.68 -6.42 -40.65
CA GLY A 391 -1.36 -7.73 -41.22
C GLY A 391 0.17 -7.84 -41.42
N SER A 392 0.91 -8.29 -40.40
CA SER A 392 2.25 -8.96 -40.45
C SER A 392 2.80 -9.00 -39.01
N SER A 393 3.03 -10.11 -38.31
CA SER A 393 3.77 -11.36 -38.58
C SER A 393 5.23 -11.14 -38.99
N CYS A 394 6.12 -11.14 -37.99
CA CYS A 394 7.50 -11.60 -38.16
C CYS A 394 7.80 -12.58 -37.02
N GLU A 395 7.78 -13.86 -37.38
CA GLU A 395 8.59 -14.90 -36.74
C GLU A 395 10.06 -14.64 -37.06
N GLU A 396 10.94 -14.90 -36.11
CA GLU A 396 12.29 -15.37 -36.44
C GLU A 396 12.76 -16.33 -35.34
N SER A 397 13.10 -17.53 -35.77
CA SER A 397 13.49 -18.69 -34.98
C SER A 397 15.01 -18.86 -34.92
N ASP A 398 15.42 -19.47 -33.80
CA ASP A 398 16.57 -20.35 -33.59
C ASP A 398 18.01 -19.90 -33.86
N ALA A 399 18.83 -19.94 -32.80
CA ALA A 399 20.03 -20.80 -32.77
C ALA A 399 20.60 -20.98 -31.34
N SER A 400 20.82 -22.24 -31.00
CA SER A 400 21.44 -22.76 -29.78
C SER A 400 22.97 -22.86 -29.85
N SER A 401 23.66 -22.55 -28.76
CA SER A 401 24.91 -23.17 -28.24
C SER A 401 25.35 -22.30 -27.03
N GLY A 402 25.78 -22.77 -25.86
CA GLY A 402 26.43 -24.01 -25.48
C GLY A 402 27.91 -23.73 -25.17
N ALA A 403 28.25 -23.26 -23.96
CA ALA A 403 29.52 -23.55 -23.25
C ALA A 403 29.68 -22.78 -21.93
N SER A 404 30.34 -23.44 -21.00
CA SER A 404 30.64 -23.10 -19.61
C SER A 404 31.91 -22.27 -19.40
N ALA A 405 32.04 -21.76 -18.17
CA ALA A 405 33.25 -21.45 -17.40
C ALA A 405 33.86 -20.05 -17.55
N GLY A 406 34.36 -19.52 -16.42
CA GLY A 406 35.29 -18.39 -16.41
C GLY A 406 34.98 -17.36 -15.33
N MET A 407 35.46 -17.62 -14.13
CA MET A 407 35.56 -16.68 -13.02
C MET A 407 36.80 -15.81 -13.28
N GLU A 408 36.65 -14.50 -13.46
CA GLU A 408 37.78 -13.58 -13.32
C GLU A 408 37.31 -12.17 -12.95
N SER A 409 37.88 -11.71 -11.84
CA SER A 409 37.88 -10.36 -11.32
C SER A 409 38.66 -9.45 -12.25
N ASP A 410 38.18 -8.23 -12.47
CA ASP A 410 39.08 -7.08 -12.55
C ASP A 410 38.34 -5.79 -12.18
N ALA A 411 38.97 -5.07 -11.25
CA ALA A 411 38.71 -3.69 -10.95
C ALA A 411 39.58 -2.85 -11.90
N ASP A 412 39.02 -1.84 -12.57
CA ASP A 412 39.69 -0.55 -12.59
C ASP A 412 38.76 0.60 -13.01
N GLU A 413 39.20 1.79 -12.59
CA GLU A 413 38.55 3.09 -12.62
C GLU A 413 38.15 3.60 -14.02
N GLY A 414 37.06 4.36 -14.07
CA GLY A 414 36.61 5.06 -15.28
C GLY A 414 35.76 6.29 -14.94
N VAL A 415 36.43 7.40 -14.66
CA VAL A 415 35.87 8.74 -14.49
C VAL A 415 35.11 9.15 -15.77
N CYS A 416 33.78 9.30 -15.69
CA CYS A 416 32.97 9.76 -16.81
C CYS A 416 32.78 11.29 -16.76
N VAL A 417 33.62 12.01 -17.53
CA VAL A 417 33.49 13.44 -17.79
C VAL A 417 32.29 13.67 -18.72
N ARG A 418 31.29 14.38 -18.21
CA ARG A 418 30.04 14.68 -18.91
C ARG A 418 30.24 15.89 -19.85
N VAL A 419 30.58 15.65 -21.11
CA VAL A 419 30.60 16.71 -22.14
C VAL A 419 29.17 16.94 -22.63
N ARG A 420 28.65 18.15 -22.43
CA ARG A 420 27.39 18.63 -23.02
C ARG A 420 27.67 19.14 -24.43
N PHE A 421 26.90 18.69 -25.43
CA PHE A 421 26.76 19.39 -26.69
C PHE A 421 25.28 19.52 -27.06
N ALA A 422 24.86 20.76 -27.26
CA ALA A 422 23.72 21.18 -28.08
C ALA A 422 23.86 22.70 -28.28
N PRO A 423 23.29 23.31 -29.33
CA PRO A 423 23.03 22.82 -30.69
C PRO A 423 23.64 23.76 -31.74
N ASP A 424 23.76 23.35 -33.01
CA ASP A 424 23.87 24.31 -34.11
C ASP A 424 22.86 24.03 -35.22
N ARG A 425 22.28 25.11 -35.74
CA ARG A 425 21.17 25.15 -36.71
C ARG A 425 21.71 25.48 -38.10
N ARG A 426 20.97 24.97 -39.11
CA ARG A 426 20.94 25.36 -40.55
C ARG A 426 22.11 24.79 -41.38
N ARG A 427 21.94 24.32 -42.62
CA ARG A 427 20.85 24.45 -43.62
C ARG A 427 21.11 23.43 -44.75
N GLU A 428 20.05 23.10 -45.51
CA GLU A 428 20.05 22.54 -46.88
C GLU A 428 20.50 21.06 -46.99
N GLY A 429 19.76 20.09 -47.52
CA GLY A 429 18.72 20.09 -48.55
C GLY A 429 19.16 19.04 -49.60
N VAL A 430 18.27 18.09 -49.95
CA VAL A 430 18.15 17.31 -51.21
C VAL A 430 17.68 15.86 -50.95
N CYS A 431 16.61 15.51 -51.67
CA CYS A 431 15.93 14.21 -51.79
C CYS A 431 16.81 13.04 -52.23
N GLY A 432 16.38 11.81 -51.91
CA GLY A 432 16.69 10.66 -52.77
C GLY A 432 16.42 9.27 -52.20
N ARG A 433 15.18 8.79 -52.41
CA ARG A 433 14.66 7.40 -52.39
C ARG A 433 14.57 6.64 -51.08
#